data_AF-A0A9Q0SDE1-F1
#
_entry.id   AF-A0A9Q0SDE1-F1
#
_cell.length_a   1.000
_cell.length_b   1.000
_cell.length_c   1.000
_cell.angle_alpha   90.00
_cell.angle_beta   90.00
_cell.angle_gamma   90.00
#
_symmetry.space_group_name_H-M   'P 1'
#
loop_
_entity.id
_entity.type
_entity.pdbx_description
1 polymer ?
#
loop_
_entity_poly.entity_id
_entity_poly.type
_entity_poly.pdbx_seq_one_letter_code
_entity_poly.pdbx_strand_id
1 'polypeptide(L)'
;MALGVMDFKEQPLDNEKRSSVSQESPLVIGATVAAAAWSGKFLIGAWQAFKARPVVPRVKRFYNGGFEQEMTRREAALILGVRESAVIDKIKEAHRRVMVANHPDAGGSHYLASKINEAKELMVGKTKLAVTVRIKFQFPPRREFRDKLLDEKKFLAKLQHSAFLLLVS
;
A
#
# COMPACT_ATOMS: atom_id res chain seq x y z
N MET A 1 -3.46 85.40 -21.99
CA MET A 1 -4.59 85.29 -22.93
C MET A 1 -4.17 84.26 -23.97
N ALA A 2 -4.75 83.07 -24.12
CA ALA A 2 -6.13 82.64 -23.96
C ALA A 2 -6.21 81.32 -23.19
N LEU A 3 -7.18 81.22 -22.27
CA LEU A 3 -7.68 79.95 -21.76
C LEU A 3 -8.45 79.27 -22.91
N GLY A 4 -7.83 78.28 -23.54
CA GLY A 4 -8.54 77.34 -24.41
C GLY A 4 -9.26 76.31 -23.57
N VAL A 5 -10.55 76.54 -23.33
CA VAL A 5 -11.49 75.53 -22.85
C VAL A 5 -11.44 74.32 -23.78
N MET A 6 -10.85 73.22 -23.31
CA MET A 6 -10.99 71.92 -23.93
C MET A 6 -12.26 71.29 -23.36
N ASP A 7 -13.34 71.37 -24.13
CA ASP A 7 -14.58 70.67 -23.89
C ASP A 7 -14.33 69.16 -23.81
N PHE A 8 -14.37 68.62 -22.60
CA PHE A 8 -14.38 67.19 -22.32
C PHE A 8 -15.75 66.63 -22.75
N LYS A 9 -15.84 66.25 -24.02
CA LYS A 9 -17.02 65.61 -24.58
C LYS A 9 -17.14 64.20 -24.00
N GLU A 10 -18.12 64.01 -23.12
CA GLU A 10 -18.50 62.70 -22.59
C GLU A 10 -18.68 61.72 -23.76
N GLN A 11 -17.85 60.68 -23.81
CA GLN A 11 -18.11 59.51 -24.64
C GLN A 11 -19.11 58.63 -23.90
N PRO A 12 -20.35 58.46 -24.39
CA PRO A 12 -21.26 57.50 -23.78
C PRO A 12 -20.67 56.10 -23.98
N LEU A 13 -20.58 55.34 -22.89
CA LEU A 13 -20.23 53.92 -22.87
C LEU A 13 -21.00 53.20 -23.98
N ASP A 14 -20.27 52.76 -25.00
CA ASP A 14 -20.69 51.80 -25.99
C ASP A 14 -20.99 50.48 -25.27
N ASN A 15 -22.25 50.37 -24.85
CA ASN A 15 -22.83 49.14 -24.34
C ASN A 15 -23.03 48.14 -25.49
N GLU A 16 -21.92 47.74 -26.10
CA GLU A 16 -21.84 46.73 -27.15
C GLU A 16 -21.63 45.35 -26.50
N LYS A 17 -22.67 44.91 -25.77
CA LYS A 17 -23.02 43.49 -25.62
C LYS A 17 -24.43 43.33 -25.07
N ARG A 18 -25.39 44.06 -25.63
CA ARG A 18 -26.76 43.57 -25.66
C ARG A 18 -26.78 42.40 -26.64
N SER A 19 -26.59 41.20 -26.08
CA SER A 19 -26.95 39.94 -26.74
C SER A 19 -28.29 40.16 -27.44
N SER A 20 -28.28 40.06 -28.77
CA SER A 20 -29.47 40.03 -29.59
C SER A 20 -30.42 39.01 -28.98
N VAL A 21 -31.43 39.50 -28.25
CA VAL A 21 -32.64 38.74 -27.96
C VAL A 21 -33.33 38.66 -29.32
N SER A 22 -32.86 37.71 -30.12
CA SER A 22 -33.50 37.35 -31.37
C SER A 22 -34.97 37.07 -31.03
N GLN A 23 -35.85 37.67 -31.81
CA GLN A 23 -37.29 37.42 -31.78
C GLN A 23 -37.55 35.98 -32.26
N GLU A 24 -37.10 35.00 -31.49
CA GLU A 24 -37.34 33.59 -31.73
C GLU A 24 -38.79 33.31 -31.32
N SER A 25 -39.57 32.77 -32.26
CA SER A 25 -40.98 32.42 -32.10
C SER A 25 -41.31 31.95 -30.67
N PRO A 26 -42.44 32.37 -30.05
CA PRO A 26 -42.78 32.02 -28.65
C PRO A 26 -42.60 30.55 -28.28
N LEU A 27 -42.74 29.66 -29.27
CA LEU A 27 -42.51 28.22 -29.15
C LEU A 27 -41.05 27.84 -28.83
N VAL A 28 -40.06 28.53 -29.40
CA VAL A 28 -38.62 28.27 -29.19
C VAL A 28 -38.20 28.70 -27.78
N ILE A 29 -38.70 29.84 -27.31
CA ILE A 29 -38.51 30.31 -25.93
C ILE A 29 -39.16 29.31 -24.96
N GLY A 30 -40.38 28.84 -25.26
CA GLY A 30 -41.04 27.81 -24.47
C GLY A 30 -40.27 26.49 -24.39
N ALA A 31 -39.75 26.01 -25.52
CA ALA A 31 -38.99 24.75 -25.60
C ALA A 31 -37.67 24.82 -24.83
N THR A 32 -36.93 25.92 -24.93
CA THR A 32 -35.62 26.10 -24.27
C THR A 32 -35.76 26.19 -22.74
N VAL A 33 -36.74 26.94 -22.24
CA VAL A 33 -37.02 27.03 -20.80
C VAL A 33 -37.48 25.68 -20.25
N ALA A 34 -38.33 24.95 -20.98
CA ALA A 34 -38.77 23.61 -20.59
C ALA A 34 -37.60 22.61 -20.53
N ALA A 35 -36.71 22.63 -21.54
CA ALA A 35 -35.54 21.76 -21.58
C ALA A 35 -34.56 22.03 -20.43
N ALA A 36 -34.31 23.31 -20.09
CA ALA A 36 -33.46 23.70 -18.96
C ALA A 36 -34.04 23.27 -17.61
N ALA A 37 -35.37 23.37 -17.45
CA ALA A 37 -36.03 22.93 -16.22
C ALA A 37 -35.94 21.40 -16.03
N TRP A 38 -36.12 20.62 -17.11
CA TRP A 38 -36.03 19.16 -17.06
C TRP A 38 -34.62 18.67 -16.77
N SER A 39 -33.61 19.26 -17.41
CA SER A 39 -32.20 18.90 -17.18
C SER A 39 -31.77 19.22 -15.75
N GLY A 40 -32.16 20.39 -15.22
CA GLY A 40 -31.90 20.76 -13.83
C GLY A 40 -32.50 19.77 -12.83
N LYS A 41 -33.76 19.36 -13.02
CA LYS A 41 -34.43 18.39 -12.13
C LYS A 41 -33.78 17.01 -12.17
N PHE A 42 -33.38 16.53 -13.35
CA PHE A 42 -32.70 15.24 -13.48
C PHE A 42 -31.32 15.25 -12.81
N LEU A 43 -30.55 16.33 -13.00
CA LEU A 43 -29.22 16.47 -12.42
C LEU A 43 -29.24 16.53 -10.88
N ILE A 44 -30.19 17.24 -10.28
CA ILE A 44 -30.33 17.31 -8.82
C ILE A 44 -30.70 15.93 -8.24
N GLY A 45 -31.65 15.22 -8.86
CA GLY A 45 -32.03 13.87 -8.43
C GLY A 45 -30.87 12.88 -8.54
N ALA A 46 -30.11 12.94 -9.65
CA ALA A 46 -28.93 12.10 -9.85
C ALA A 46 -27.82 12.41 -8.82
N TRP A 47 -27.61 13.68 -8.47
CA TRP A 47 -26.60 14.08 -7.49
C TRP A 47 -27.01 13.71 -6.05
N GLN A 48 -28.28 13.88 -5.70
CA GLN A 48 -28.79 13.42 -4.41
C GLN A 48 -28.69 11.89 -4.29
N ALA A 49 -29.04 11.14 -5.34
CA ALA A 49 -28.87 9.69 -5.37
C ALA A 49 -27.39 9.28 -5.30
N PHE A 50 -26.48 10.01 -5.95
CA PHE A 50 -25.03 9.76 -5.88
C PHE A 50 -24.46 10.01 -4.48
N LYS A 51 -24.86 11.10 -3.83
CA LYS A 51 -24.47 11.39 -2.44
C LYS A 51 -25.11 10.45 -1.43
N ALA A 52 -26.34 10.01 -1.71
CA ALA A 52 -27.07 9.05 -0.89
C ALA A 52 -26.64 7.59 -1.13
N ARG A 53 -25.63 7.34 -1.99
CA ARG A 53 -25.08 5.98 -2.15
C ARG A 53 -24.53 5.52 -0.81
N PRO A 54 -25.15 4.52 -0.16
CA PRO A 54 -24.57 3.97 1.05
C PRO A 54 -23.23 3.34 0.69
N VAL A 55 -22.18 3.66 1.43
CA VAL A 55 -20.92 2.91 1.37
C VAL A 55 -21.26 1.52 1.90
N VAL A 56 -21.65 0.61 1.01
CA VAL A 56 -21.89 -0.78 1.38
C VAL A 56 -20.54 -1.35 1.81
N PRO A 57 -20.35 -1.67 3.12
CA PRO A 57 -19.14 -2.36 3.53
C PRO A 57 -19.18 -3.68 2.77
N ARG A 58 -18.16 -3.95 1.95
CA ARG A 58 -18.04 -5.23 1.27
C ARG A 58 -17.81 -6.27 2.37
N VAL A 59 -18.90 -6.86 2.87
CA VAL A 59 -18.85 -7.84 3.96
C VAL A 59 -18.02 -9.00 3.43
N LYS A 60 -16.78 -9.12 3.92
CA LYS A 60 -15.94 -10.27 3.61
C LYS A 60 -16.72 -11.48 4.10
N ARG A 61 -16.93 -12.46 3.23
CA ARG A 61 -17.62 -13.70 3.58
C ARG A 61 -16.93 -14.28 4.81
N PHE A 62 -17.67 -14.42 5.89
CA PHE A 62 -17.18 -15.11 7.08
C PHE A 62 -16.88 -16.55 6.68
N TYR A 63 -15.75 -17.07 7.14
CA TYR A 63 -15.46 -18.48 6.97
C TYR A 63 -16.43 -19.26 7.85
N ASN A 64 -17.17 -20.19 7.25
CA ASN A 64 -18.11 -21.02 7.99
C ASN A 64 -17.32 -22.09 8.75
N GLY A 65 -17.54 -22.18 10.07
CA GLY A 65 -16.87 -23.14 10.94
C GLY A 65 -16.17 -22.48 12.13
N GLY A 66 -15.60 -23.31 13.00
CA GLY A 66 -14.72 -22.88 14.08
C GLY A 66 -13.24 -22.92 13.67
N PHE A 67 -12.35 -22.74 14.65
CA PHE A 67 -10.93 -23.00 14.45
C PHE A 67 -10.68 -24.50 14.24
N GLU A 68 -9.66 -24.82 13.46
CA GLU A 68 -9.20 -26.19 13.30
C GLU A 68 -8.59 -26.69 14.64
N GLN A 69 -8.69 -28.00 14.91
CA GLN A 69 -8.13 -28.61 16.12
C GLN A 69 -6.62 -28.44 16.16
N GLU A 70 -5.97 -28.67 15.02
CA GLU A 70 -4.56 -28.39 14.77
C GLU A 70 -4.46 -27.18 13.86
N MET A 71 -3.74 -26.14 14.28
CA MET A 71 -3.64 -24.91 13.50
C MET A 71 -2.86 -25.15 12.21
N THR A 72 -3.52 -24.92 11.08
CA THR A 72 -2.85 -25.03 9.77
C THR A 72 -2.19 -23.71 9.37
N ARG A 73 -1.24 -23.78 8.43
CA ARG A 73 -0.57 -22.57 7.91
C ARG A 73 -1.56 -21.61 7.25
N ARG A 74 -2.56 -22.16 6.57
CA ARG A 74 -3.59 -21.39 5.88
C ARG A 74 -4.45 -20.65 6.89
N GLU A 75 -4.91 -21.33 7.93
CA GLU A 75 -5.65 -20.73 9.04
C GLU A 75 -4.84 -19.63 9.75
N ALA A 76 -3.58 -19.91 10.09
CA ALA A 76 -2.68 -18.92 10.71
C ALA A 76 -2.52 -17.65 9.85
N ALA A 77 -2.38 -17.81 8.54
CA ALA A 77 -2.30 -16.69 7.60
C ALA A 77 -3.61 -15.88 7.56
N LEU A 78 -4.77 -16.56 7.62
CA LEU A 78 -6.09 -15.92 7.68
C LEU A 78 -6.31 -15.15 8.98
N ILE A 79 -5.95 -15.73 10.13
CA ILE A 79 -6.07 -15.08 11.45
C ILE A 79 -5.25 -13.79 11.51
N LEU A 80 -4.01 -13.83 11.03
CA LEU A 80 -3.12 -12.66 11.01
C LEU A 80 -3.42 -11.70 9.85
N GLY A 81 -4.26 -12.08 8.89
CA GLY A 81 -4.58 -11.28 7.72
C GLY A 81 -3.39 -11.07 6.76
N VAL A 82 -2.46 -12.03 6.72
CA VAL A 82 -1.26 -11.99 5.87
C VAL A 82 -1.29 -13.10 4.83
N ARG A 83 -0.45 -12.99 3.79
CA ARG A 83 -0.23 -14.11 2.86
C ARG A 83 0.62 -15.19 3.52
N GLU A 84 0.44 -16.44 3.12
CA GLU A 84 1.26 -17.57 3.58
C GLU A 84 2.77 -17.37 3.32
N SER A 85 3.12 -16.61 2.28
CA SER A 85 4.47 -16.24 1.88
C SER A 85 4.94 -14.88 2.44
N ALA A 86 4.26 -14.32 3.43
CA ALA A 86 4.63 -13.03 4.01
C ALA A 86 6.00 -13.05 4.70
N VAL A 87 6.67 -11.90 4.70
CA VAL A 87 7.93 -11.67 5.40
C VAL A 87 7.71 -11.67 6.91
N ILE A 88 8.70 -12.16 7.68
CA ILE A 88 8.65 -12.28 9.15
C ILE A 88 8.28 -10.95 9.82
N ASP A 89 8.78 -9.82 9.32
CA ASP A 89 8.51 -8.51 9.93
C ASP A 89 7.04 -8.10 9.79
N LYS A 90 6.43 -8.38 8.62
CA LYS A 90 5.00 -8.17 8.41
C LYS A 90 4.16 -9.07 9.30
N ILE A 91 4.60 -10.31 9.55
CA ILE A 91 3.93 -11.25 10.45
C ILE A 91 3.95 -10.71 11.89
N LYS A 92 5.08 -10.17 12.37
CA LYS A 92 5.20 -9.57 13.70
C LYS A 92 4.34 -8.33 13.86
N GLU A 93 4.33 -7.46 12.85
CA GLU A 93 3.51 -6.24 12.86
C GLU A 93 2.01 -6.59 12.87
N ALA A 94 1.60 -7.53 12.01
CA ALA A 94 0.23 -8.03 11.98
C ALA A 94 -0.18 -8.68 13.30
N HIS A 95 0.69 -9.51 13.90
CA HIS A 95 0.45 -10.09 15.22
C HIS A 95 0.24 -9.02 16.29
N ARG A 96 1.09 -7.99 16.35
CA ARG A 96 0.91 -6.88 17.29
C ARG A 96 -0.44 -6.19 17.09
N ARG A 97 -0.81 -5.90 15.84
CA ARG A 97 -2.07 -5.22 15.50
C ARG A 97 -3.29 -6.04 15.93
N VAL A 98 -3.32 -7.33 15.61
CA VAL A 98 -4.43 -8.23 15.93
C VAL A 98 -4.49 -8.52 17.42
N MET A 99 -3.34 -8.66 18.10
CA MET A 99 -3.28 -8.89 19.54
C MET A 99 -3.78 -7.69 20.34
N VAL A 100 -3.42 -6.45 19.97
CA VAL A 100 -3.92 -5.24 20.66
C VAL A 100 -5.44 -5.16 20.58
N ALA A 101 -6.03 -5.53 19.44
CA ALA A 101 -7.49 -5.53 19.27
C ALA A 101 -8.21 -6.65 20.06
N ASN A 102 -7.52 -7.75 20.37
CA ASN A 102 -8.09 -8.94 21.02
C ASN A 102 -7.47 -9.23 22.39
N HIS A 103 -6.80 -8.26 23.00
CA HIS A 103 -6.09 -8.45 24.26
C HIS A 103 -7.09 -8.83 25.37
N PRO A 104 -6.82 -9.86 26.20
CA PRO A 104 -7.74 -10.28 27.26
C PRO A 104 -8.08 -9.13 28.21
N ASP A 105 -7.08 -8.33 28.58
CA ASP A 105 -7.27 -7.17 29.46
C ASP A 105 -8.12 -6.03 28.84
N ALA A 106 -8.27 -6.01 27.52
CA ALA A 106 -9.12 -5.05 26.80
C ALA A 106 -10.54 -5.59 26.52
N GLY A 107 -10.92 -6.70 27.17
CA GLY A 107 -12.20 -7.39 26.94
C GLY A 107 -12.16 -8.40 25.80
N GLY A 108 -10.97 -8.76 25.30
CA GLY A 108 -10.78 -9.82 24.32
C GLY A 108 -10.92 -11.22 24.93
N SER A 109 -11.13 -12.23 24.08
CA SER A 109 -11.19 -13.63 24.54
C SER A 109 -9.79 -14.21 24.71
N HIS A 110 -9.53 -14.84 25.87
CA HIS A 110 -8.31 -15.62 26.10
C HIS A 110 -8.10 -16.69 25.03
N TYR A 111 -9.17 -17.32 24.56
CA TYR A 111 -9.09 -18.33 23.51
C TYR A 111 -8.62 -17.75 22.18
N LEU A 112 -9.11 -16.56 21.80
CA LEU A 112 -8.68 -15.86 20.59
C LEU A 112 -7.21 -15.44 20.70
N ALA A 113 -6.80 -14.89 21.85
CA ALA A 113 -5.41 -14.51 22.09
C ALA A 113 -4.46 -15.71 21.96
N SER A 114 -4.84 -16.87 22.51
CA SER A 114 -4.09 -18.12 22.36
C SER A 114 -3.97 -18.54 20.89
N LYS A 115 -5.07 -18.51 20.13
CA LYS A 115 -5.06 -18.85 18.69
C LYS A 115 -4.22 -17.88 17.85
N ILE A 116 -4.20 -16.59 18.20
CA ILE A 116 -3.35 -15.58 17.56
C ILE A 116 -1.87 -15.86 17.83
N ASN A 117 -1.52 -16.30 19.05
CA ASN A 117 -0.15 -16.67 19.40
C ASN A 117 0.30 -17.95 18.67
N GLU A 118 -0.54 -18.97 18.64
CA GLU A 118 -0.31 -20.21 17.88
C GLU A 118 -0.06 -19.91 16.39
N ALA A 119 -0.87 -19.03 15.79
CA ALA A 119 -0.70 -18.60 14.41
C ALA A 119 0.67 -17.92 14.14
N LYS A 120 1.11 -17.04 15.05
CA LYS A 120 2.44 -16.41 14.96
C LYS A 120 3.55 -17.45 15.02
N GLU A 121 3.48 -18.39 15.97
CA GLU A 121 4.51 -19.40 16.18
C GLU A 121 4.69 -20.30 14.96
N LEU A 122 3.58 -20.74 14.34
CA LEU A 122 3.65 -21.55 13.12
C LEU A 122 4.24 -20.80 11.93
N MET A 123 3.86 -19.53 11.74
CA MET A 123 4.32 -18.72 10.61
C MET A 123 5.80 -18.36 10.73
N VAL A 124 6.29 -18.06 11.95
CA VAL A 124 7.70 -17.73 12.20
C VAL A 124 8.56 -18.99 12.29
N GLY A 125 8.04 -20.07 12.87
CA GLY A 125 8.74 -21.35 13.08
C GLY A 125 9.18 -22.02 11.78
N LYS A 126 8.33 -22.00 10.74
CA LYS A 126 8.66 -22.57 9.42
C LYS A 126 9.80 -21.84 8.70
N THR A 127 9.90 -20.52 8.85
CA THR A 127 11.00 -19.75 8.25
C THR A 127 12.36 -20.10 8.85
N LYS A 128 12.45 -20.35 10.16
CA LYS A 128 13.72 -20.80 10.77
C LYS A 128 14.15 -22.15 10.21
N LEU A 129 13.22 -23.09 10.05
CA LEU A 129 13.52 -24.42 9.52
C LEU A 129 13.89 -24.36 8.03
N ALA A 130 13.10 -23.68 7.20
CA ALA A 130 13.36 -23.61 5.75
C ALA A 130 14.65 -22.84 5.41
N VAL A 131 14.94 -21.73 6.11
CA VAL A 131 16.18 -20.97 5.91
C VAL A 131 17.39 -21.77 6.42
N THR A 132 17.29 -22.40 7.59
CA THR A 132 18.40 -23.21 8.13
C THR A 132 18.70 -24.42 7.25
N VAL A 133 17.67 -25.11 6.77
CA VAL A 133 17.82 -26.23 5.82
C VAL A 133 18.44 -25.73 4.53
N ARG A 134 17.89 -24.68 3.91
CA ARG A 134 18.43 -24.14 2.66
C ARG A 134 19.87 -23.66 2.81
N ILE A 135 20.24 -23.01 3.91
CA ILE A 135 21.62 -22.56 4.15
C ILE A 135 22.56 -23.76 4.37
N LYS A 136 22.15 -24.77 5.15
CA LYS A 136 22.97 -25.99 5.36
C LYS A 136 23.24 -26.76 4.07
N PHE A 137 22.31 -26.75 3.11
CA PHE A 137 22.47 -27.47 1.84
C PHE A 137 23.07 -26.62 0.70
N GLN A 138 23.04 -25.28 0.79
CA GLN A 138 23.46 -24.38 -0.31
C GLN A 138 24.91 -23.88 -0.19
N PHE A 139 25.53 -23.88 1.00
CA PHE A 139 26.90 -23.38 1.17
C PHE A 139 27.71 -24.22 2.16
N PRO A 140 28.86 -24.79 1.76
CA PRO A 140 29.82 -25.31 2.73
C PRO A 140 30.30 -24.17 3.65
N PRO A 141 30.59 -24.45 4.94
CA PRO A 141 31.04 -23.43 5.88
C PRO A 141 32.32 -22.75 5.38
N ARG A 142 32.26 -21.43 5.16
CA ARG A 142 33.34 -20.58 4.61
C ARG A 142 34.68 -20.68 5.36
N ARG A 143 34.68 -21.24 6.58
CA ARG A 143 35.88 -21.43 7.41
C ARG A 143 36.84 -22.45 6.82
N GLU A 144 36.33 -23.57 6.28
CA GLU A 144 37.18 -24.65 5.74
C GLU A 144 37.98 -24.21 4.51
N PHE A 145 37.43 -23.31 3.68
CA PHE A 145 38.13 -22.77 2.52
C PHE A 145 39.23 -21.76 2.88
N ARG A 146 39.02 -20.96 3.93
CA ARG A 146 40.00 -19.95 4.36
C ARG A 146 41.26 -20.61 4.92
N ASP A 147 41.10 -21.71 5.64
CA ASP A 147 42.21 -22.39 6.30
C ASP A 147 43.11 -23.10 5.27
N LYS A 148 42.52 -23.67 4.20
CA LYS A 148 43.28 -24.21 3.07
C LYS A 148 44.09 -23.14 2.32
N LEU A 149 43.50 -21.96 2.10
CA LEU A 149 44.20 -20.84 1.46
C LEU A 149 45.31 -20.25 2.33
N LEU A 150 45.14 -20.25 3.66
CA LEU A 150 46.15 -19.79 4.59
C LEU A 150 47.35 -20.73 4.64
N ASP A 151 47.12 -22.04 4.53
CA ASP A 151 48.19 -23.04 4.53
C ASP A 151 48.99 -23.00 3.22
N GLU A 152 48.32 -22.85 2.09
CA GLU A 152 48.94 -22.70 0.77
C GLU A 152 49.82 -21.44 0.71
N LYS A 153 49.35 -20.30 1.23
CA LYS A 153 50.14 -19.07 1.29
C LYS A 153 51.34 -19.19 2.22
N LYS A 154 51.21 -19.91 3.35
CA LYS A 154 52.35 -20.18 4.24
C LYS A 154 53.40 -21.07 3.56
N PHE A 155 52.96 -22.06 2.78
CA PHE A 155 53.86 -22.93 2.04
C PHE A 155 54.65 -22.16 0.97
N LEU A 156 53.97 -21.30 0.21
CA LEU A 156 54.58 -20.44 -0.82
C LEU A 156 55.56 -19.42 -0.22
N ALA A 157 55.22 -18.83 0.93
CA ALA A 157 56.12 -17.90 1.64
C ALA A 157 57.40 -18.60 2.14
N LYS A 158 57.28 -19.86 2.56
CA LYS A 158 58.42 -20.68 3.00
C LYS A 158 59.34 -21.05 1.83
N LEU A 159 58.76 -21.37 0.68
CA LEU A 159 59.50 -21.66 -0.56
C LEU A 159 60.24 -20.43 -1.09
N GLN A 160 59.62 -19.25 -1.04
CA GLN A 160 60.28 -18.00 -1.43
C GLN A 160 61.45 -17.66 -0.51
N HIS A 161 61.31 -17.85 0.82
CA HIS A 161 62.41 -17.61 1.76
C HIS A 161 63.58 -18.57 1.55
N SER A 162 63.32 -19.85 1.31
CA SER A 162 64.40 -20.83 1.06
C SER A 162 65.10 -20.58 -0.28
N ALA A 163 64.35 -20.23 -1.33
CA ALA A 163 64.92 -19.88 -2.63
C ALA A 163 65.76 -18.60 -2.57
N PHE A 164 65.35 -17.61 -1.75
CA PHE A 164 66.10 -16.37 -1.56
C PHE A 164 67.44 -16.61 -0.83
N LEU A 165 67.47 -17.47 0.20
CA LEU A 165 68.70 -17.82 0.92
C LEU A 165 69.73 -18.55 0.04
N LEU A 166 69.27 -19.40 -0.89
CA LEU A 166 70.14 -20.11 -1.84
C LEU A 166 70.74 -19.19 -2.92
N LEU A 167 70.14 -18.03 -3.18
CA LEU A 167 70.63 -17.06 -4.19
C LEU A 167 71.63 -16.04 -3.62
N VAL A 168 71.70 -15.92 -2.30
CA VAL A 168 72.55 -14.94 -1.58
C VAL A 168 73.76 -15.60 -0.89
N SER A 169 73.86 -16.94 -0.95
CA SER A 169 75.00 -17.74 -0.44
C SER A 169 75.87 -18.24 -1.58
#